data_AF-A0AAD3ZAN9-F1
#
_entry.id   AF-A0AAD3ZAN9-F1
#
_cell.length_a   1.000
_cell.length_b   1.000
_cell.length_c   1.000
_cell.angle_alpha   90.00
_cell.angle_beta   90.00
_cell.angle_gamma   90.00
#
_symmetry.space_group_name_H-M   'P 1'
#
loop_
_entity.id
_entity.type
_entity.pdbx_description
1 polymer ?
#
loop_
_entity_poly.entity_id
_entity_poly.type
_entity_poly.pdbx_seq_one_letter_code
_entity_poly.pdbx_strand_id
1 'polypeptide(L)'
;PEATPVYEALRLEDDLKRAGIAAKWWVVNQSLYGTDTTNPILMAKATGEIEWLNRINEHANGKFALISWSPEDIKGERLLAL
;
A
#
# COMPACT_ATOMS: atom_id res chain seq x y z
N PRO A 1 5.24 -4.26 1.19
CA PRO A 1 5.22 -3.28 2.29
C PRO A 1 6.11 -3.72 3.44
N GLU A 2 6.74 -2.74 4.07
CA GLU A 2 7.56 -2.89 5.27
C GLU A 2 6.70 -2.55 6.51
N ALA A 3 7.09 -3.05 7.69
CA ALA A 3 6.34 -2.81 8.92
C ALA A 3 6.24 -1.33 9.28
N THR A 4 7.33 -0.58 9.10
CA THR A 4 7.46 0.82 9.52
C THR A 4 6.43 1.74 8.84
N PRO A 5 6.28 1.75 7.50
CA PRO A 5 5.24 2.54 6.84
C PRO A 5 3.81 2.26 7.33
N VAL A 6 3.49 1.00 7.63
CA VAL A 6 2.15 0.63 8.12
C VAL A 6 1.90 1.23 9.49
N TYR A 7 2.86 1.12 10.42
CA TYR A 7 2.73 1.71 11.75
C TYR A 7 2.72 3.24 11.72
N GLU A 8 3.47 3.88 10.83
CA GLU A 8 3.42 5.32 10.63
C GLU A 8 2.05 5.78 10.14
N ALA A 9 1.47 5.08 9.16
CA ALA A 9 0.13 5.37 8.66
C ALA A 9 -0.95 5.18 9.72
N LEU A 10 -0.86 4.16 10.57
CA LEU A 10 -1.77 3.95 11.71
C LEU A 10 -1.71 5.12 12.69
N ARG A 11 -0.50 5.56 13.05
CA ARG A 11 -0.32 6.73 13.95
C ARG A 11 -0.87 8.01 13.34
N LEU A 12 -0.64 8.22 12.04
CA LEU A 12 -1.20 9.36 11.32
C LEU A 12 -2.73 9.33 11.31
N GLU A 13 -3.33 8.16 11.11
CA GLU A 13 -4.79 8.00 11.15
C GLU A 13 -5.36 8.39 12.53
N ASP A 14 -4.73 7.95 13.61
CA ASP A 14 -5.12 8.32 14.97
C ASP A 14 -4.99 9.82 15.20
N ASP A 15 -3.94 10.45 14.68
CA ASP A 15 -3.75 11.90 14.74
C ASP A 15 -4.86 12.65 13.98
N LEU A 16 -5.24 12.18 12.79
CA LEU A 16 -6.35 12.73 12.00
C LEU A 16 -7.70 12.57 12.72
N LYS A 17 -7.96 11.41 13.32
CA LYS A 17 -9.17 11.16 14.12
C LYS A 17 -9.27 12.13 15.30
N ARG A 18 -8.16 12.38 16.01
CA ARG A 18 -8.11 13.37 17.11
C ARG A 18 -8.38 14.79 16.63
N ALA A 19 -7.98 15.12 15.41
CA ALA A 19 -8.28 16.40 14.77
C ALA A 19 -9.71 16.49 14.19
N GLY A 20 -10.53 15.44 14.29
CA GLY A 20 -11.87 15.39 13.71
C GLY A 20 -11.88 15.15 12.19
N ILE A 21 -10.76 14.73 11.61
CA ILE A 21 -10.61 14.43 10.18
C ILE A 21 -10.77 12.93 9.97
N ALA A 22 -11.82 12.53 9.24
CA ALA A 22 -12.09 11.12 8.96
C ALA A 22 -11.24 10.59 7.79
N ALA A 23 -10.29 9.71 8.07
CA ALA A 23 -9.62 8.90 7.06
C ALA A 23 -10.48 7.65 6.76
N LYS A 24 -10.99 7.53 5.52
CA LYS A 24 -11.91 6.44 5.12
C LYS A 24 -11.28 5.39 4.22
N TRP A 25 -10.17 5.73 3.57
CA TRP A 25 -9.52 4.91 2.55
C TRP A 25 -8.02 4.90 2.76
N TRP A 26 -7.43 3.74 2.53
CA TRP A 26 -5.99 3.53 2.55
C TRP A 26 -5.48 3.34 1.12
N VAL A 27 -4.29 3.86 0.82
CA VAL A 27 -3.63 3.63 -0.46
C VAL A 27 -2.27 3.03 -0.18
N VAL A 28 -2.06 1.81 -0.69
CA VAL A 28 -0.79 1.09 -0.59
C VAL A 28 -0.08 1.21 -1.92
N ASN A 29 0.97 2.05 -1.94
CA ASN A 29 1.76 2.32 -3.13
C ASN A 29 2.94 1.36 -3.26
N GLN A 30 3.49 1.28 -4.48
CA GLN A 30 4.74 0.58 -4.78
C GLN A 30 4.73 -0.88 -4.35
N SER A 31 3.58 -1.54 -4.47
CA SER A 31 3.46 -2.95 -4.10
C SER A 31 4.06 -3.84 -5.19
N LEU A 32 4.95 -4.75 -4.78
CA LEU A 32 5.44 -5.82 -5.66
C LEU A 32 4.44 -6.97 -5.76
N TYR A 33 3.46 -7.03 -4.85
CA TYR A 33 2.33 -7.94 -4.96
C TYR A 33 1.57 -7.70 -6.27
N GLY A 34 1.35 -8.76 -7.04
CA GLY A 34 0.68 -8.67 -8.35
C GLY A 34 1.57 -8.19 -9.51
N THR A 35 2.87 -7.98 -9.28
CA THR A 35 3.83 -7.87 -10.39
C THR A 35 4.24 -9.28 -10.83
N ASP A 36 4.09 -9.63 -12.11
CA ASP A 36 4.51 -10.93 -12.69
C ASP A 36 6.04 -11.04 -12.79
N THR A 37 6.73 -10.80 -11.68
CA THR A 37 8.18 -10.81 -11.60
C THR A 37 8.72 -12.25 -11.56
N THR A 38 9.69 -12.55 -12.42
CA THR A 38 10.38 -13.84 -12.44
C THR A 38 11.61 -13.86 -11.53
N ASN A 39 11.98 -12.71 -10.93
CA ASN A 39 13.15 -12.63 -10.08
C ASN A 39 12.84 -13.18 -8.68
N PRO A 40 13.58 -14.19 -8.19
CA PRO A 40 13.28 -14.84 -6.91
C PRO A 40 13.38 -13.91 -5.70
N ILE A 41 14.21 -12.86 -5.75
CA ILE A 41 14.33 -11.87 -4.67
C ILE A 41 13.08 -10.98 -4.63
N LEU A 42 12.59 -10.56 -5.79
CA LEU A 42 11.39 -9.71 -5.88
C LEU A 42 10.14 -10.49 -5.50
N MET A 43 10.07 -11.78 -5.88
CA MET A 43 9.01 -12.68 -5.44
C MET A 43 9.01 -12.87 -3.92
N ALA A 44 10.16 -13.10 -3.30
CA ALA A 44 10.26 -13.20 -1.85
C ALA A 44 9.81 -11.90 -1.14
N LYS A 45 10.16 -10.73 -1.71
CA LYS A 45 9.64 -9.44 -1.24
C LYS A 45 8.13 -9.36 -1.37
N ALA A 46 7.57 -9.69 -2.54
CA ALA A 46 6.13 -9.73 -2.81
C ALA A 46 5.38 -10.65 -1.84
N THR A 47 5.94 -11.81 -1.48
CA THR A 47 5.35 -12.71 -0.49
C THR A 47 5.35 -12.09 0.91
N GLY A 48 6.44 -11.42 1.31
CA GLY A 48 6.50 -10.70 2.59
C GLY A 48 5.48 -9.56 2.71
N GLU A 49 4.94 -9.08 1.59
CA GLU A 49 3.90 -8.04 1.55
C GLU A 49 2.53 -8.56 2.01
N ILE A 50 2.24 -9.84 1.79
CA ILE A 50 0.91 -10.44 1.95
C ILE A 50 0.40 -10.28 3.40
N GLU A 51 1.27 -10.53 4.38
CA GLU A 51 0.90 -10.40 5.79
C GLU A 51 0.42 -8.99 6.12
N TRP A 52 1.12 -7.98 5.61
CA TRP A 52 0.78 -6.57 5.83
C TRP A 52 -0.48 -6.15 5.08
N LEU A 53 -0.66 -6.62 3.84
CA LEU A 53 -1.88 -6.37 3.07
C LEU A 53 -3.11 -6.93 3.77
N ASN A 54 -3.02 -8.12 4.35
CA ASN A 54 -4.11 -8.71 5.13
C ASN A 54 -4.46 -7.86 6.37
N ARG A 55 -3.44 -7.41 7.11
CA ARG A 55 -3.64 -6.51 8.26
C ARG A 55 -4.30 -5.18 7.86
N ILE A 56 -3.88 -4.59 6.73
CA ILE A 56 -4.49 -3.35 6.21
C ILE A 56 -5.94 -3.62 5.78
N ASN A 57 -6.21 -4.73 5.11
CA ASN A 57 -7.56 -5.11 4.70
C ASN A 57 -8.50 -5.25 5.90
N GLU A 58 -8.05 -5.92 6.97
CA GLU A 58 -8.80 -6.06 8.22
C GLU A 58 -9.02 -4.69 8.89
N HIS A 59 -7.98 -3.86 9.00
CA HIS A 59 -8.05 -2.54 9.63
C HIS A 59 -8.93 -1.55 8.87
N ALA A 60 -8.78 -1.47 7.54
CA ALA A 60 -9.53 -0.59 6.67
C ALA A 60 -10.91 -1.15 6.29
N ASN A 61 -11.27 -2.35 6.76
CA ASN A 61 -12.50 -3.06 6.42
C ASN A 61 -12.72 -3.13 4.88
N GLY A 62 -11.69 -3.55 4.15
CA GLY A 62 -11.68 -3.64 2.69
C GLY A 62 -11.59 -2.30 1.94
N LYS A 63 -11.51 -1.16 2.63
CA LYS A 63 -11.39 0.16 2.00
C LYS A 63 -9.94 0.55 1.76
N PHE A 64 -9.26 -0.22 0.93
CA PHE A 64 -7.92 0.12 0.48
C PHE A 64 -7.77 -0.06 -1.03
N ALA A 65 -6.88 0.73 -1.62
CA ALA A 65 -6.43 0.58 -3.00
C ALA A 65 -4.97 0.13 -2.99
N LEU A 66 -4.63 -0.76 -3.92
CA LEU A 66 -3.28 -1.23 -4.14
C LEU A 66 -2.78 -0.67 -5.47
N ILE A 67 -1.61 -0.04 -5.46
CA ILE A 67 -0.94 0.43 -6.67
C ILE A 67 0.33 -0.40 -6.85
N SER A 68 0.35 -1.16 -7.95
CA SER A 68 1.48 -2.00 -8.33
C SER A 68 2.73 -1.16 -8.59
N TRP A 69 3.89 -1.75 -8.31
CA TRP A 69 5.16 -1.14 -8.61
C TRP A 69 5.37 -0.98 -10.12
N SER A 70 5.85 0.19 -10.52
CA SER A 70 6.25 0.51 -11.89
C SER A 70 7.73 0.87 -11.92
N PRO A 71 8.51 0.36 -12.89
CA PRO A 71 9.90 0.77 -13.10
C PRO A 71 10.02 2.22 -13.58
N GLU A 72 8.95 2.75 -14.17
CA GLU A 72 8.91 4.12 -14.69
C GLU A 72 8.17 5.05 -13.73
N ASP A 73 8.60 6.32 -13.71
CA ASP A 73 7.94 7.39 -12.96
C ASP A 73 6.48 7.54 -13.40
N ILE A 74 5.57 7.40 -12.44
CA ILE A 74 4.13 7.58 -12.64
C ILE A 74 3.80 9.06 -12.45
N LYS A 75 3.89 9.83 -13.54
CA LYS A 75 3.63 11.29 -13.57
C LYS A 75 2.85 11.68 -14.83
N GLY A 76 2.16 12.81 -14.79
CA GLY A 76 1.41 13.34 -15.93
C GLY A 76 0.33 12.38 -16.42
N GLU A 77 0.21 12.20 -17.74
CA GLU A 77 -0.80 11.34 -18.35
C GLU A 77 -0.72 9.87 -17.89
N ARG A 78 0.44 9.40 -17.43
CA ARG A 78 0.62 8.03 -16.93
C ARG A 78 -0.15 7.75 -15.65
N LEU A 79 -0.51 8.78 -14.88
CA LEU A 79 -1.41 8.64 -13.73
C LEU A 79 -2.82 8.20 -14.16
N LEU A 80 -3.24 8.51 -15.39
CA LEU A 80 -4.56 8.15 -15.91
C LEU A 80 -4.64 6.68 -16.35
N ALA A 81 -3.50 6.01 -16.48
CA ALA A 81 -3.38 4.63 -16.91
C ALA A 81 -3.21 3.64 -15.73
N LEU A 82 -3.31 4.15 -14.49
CA LEU A 82 -3.30 3.35 -13.26
C LEU A 82 -4.62 2.61 -13.03
#